data_AF-A0A382D8P3-F1
#
_entry.id   AF-A0A382D8P3-F1
#
_cell.length_a   1.000
_cell.length_b   1.000
_cell.length_c   1.000
_cell.angle_alpha   90.00
_cell.angle_beta   90.00
_cell.angle_gamma   90.00
#
_symmetry.space_group_name_H-M   'P 1'
#
loop_
_entity.id
_entity.type
_entity.pdbx_description
1 polymer ?
#
loop_
_entity_poly.entity_id
_entity_poly.type
_entity_poly.pdbx_seq_one_letter_code
_entity_poly.pdbx_strand_id
1 'polypeptide(L)'
;MEARSKGVLEAGEAEAGMVIERRFTTAGDNPFDVFDWIEMDVEIRNPDGSMADSIEGVKLPSGFDGVAGKVCAQKYLRKAGVPRALRKVPEDGVPVWLQRSAPDHEKLQTLEGDERMGGEVDGRELFRRLAGTWTYWGWKYGYFASEVDARAYFDEMCYLIASQRS
;
A
#
# COMPACT_ATOMS: atom_id res chain seq x y z
N MET A 1 26.46 -26.18 -53.44
CA MET A 1 25.58 -25.28 -52.66
C MET A 1 25.53 -25.84 -51.25
N GLU A 2 26.29 -25.23 -50.35
CA GLU A 2 26.47 -25.69 -48.98
C GLU A 2 25.39 -25.02 -48.12
N ALA A 3 24.42 -25.81 -47.66
CA ALA A 3 23.35 -25.32 -46.80
C ALA A 3 23.89 -25.16 -45.38
N ARG A 4 24.18 -23.92 -44.98
CA ARG A 4 24.50 -23.57 -43.60
C ARG A 4 23.29 -23.87 -42.71
N SER A 5 23.41 -24.87 -41.83
CA SER A 5 22.50 -25.06 -40.70
C SER A 5 22.65 -23.86 -39.76
N LYS A 6 21.61 -23.03 -39.66
CA LYS A 6 21.50 -22.07 -38.56
C LYS A 6 21.23 -22.88 -37.29
N GLY A 7 22.24 -23.00 -36.43
CA GLY A 7 22.06 -23.47 -35.06
C GLY A 7 21.05 -22.57 -34.36
N VAL A 8 19.99 -23.16 -33.84
CA VAL A 8 19.14 -22.55 -32.83
C VAL A 8 19.97 -22.53 -31.56
N LEU A 9 20.44 -21.35 -31.17
CA LEU A 9 20.92 -21.13 -29.82
C LEU A 9 19.67 -21.10 -28.93
N GLU A 10 19.47 -22.14 -28.12
CA GLU A 10 18.59 -22.04 -26.96
C GLU A 10 19.16 -20.95 -26.07
N ALA A 11 18.52 -19.79 -26.08
CA ALA A 11 18.70 -18.80 -25.04
C ALA A 11 18.18 -19.43 -23.75
N GLY A 12 19.08 -19.76 -22.81
CA GLY A 12 18.67 -20.09 -21.45
C GLY A 12 17.76 -18.98 -20.94
N GLU A 13 16.63 -19.36 -20.34
CA GLU A 13 15.66 -18.44 -19.75
C GLU A 13 16.40 -17.47 -18.80
N ALA A 14 16.68 -16.27 -19.30
CA ALA A 14 17.08 -15.17 -18.44
C ALA A 14 15.93 -14.96 -17.46
N GLU A 15 16.23 -14.89 -16.15
CA GLU A 15 15.29 -14.57 -15.07
C GLU A 15 14.26 -13.54 -15.56
N ALA A 16 13.08 -14.01 -15.92
CA ALA A 16 12.11 -13.21 -16.65
C ALA A 16 11.38 -12.31 -15.65
N GLY A 17 11.75 -11.03 -15.61
CA GLY A 17 11.07 -10.04 -14.79
C GLY A 17 11.99 -8.91 -14.32
N MET A 18 11.39 -7.93 -13.66
CA MET A 18 12.08 -6.79 -13.07
C MET A 18 12.69 -7.21 -11.72
N VAL A 19 14.00 -7.05 -11.61
CA VAL A 19 14.75 -7.13 -10.36
C VAL A 19 14.69 -5.77 -9.66
N ILE A 20 14.41 -5.76 -8.36
CA ILE A 20 14.21 -4.54 -7.57
C ILE A 20 15.32 -4.39 -6.54
N GLU A 21 16.20 -3.42 -6.80
CA GLU A 21 17.21 -2.99 -5.83
C GLU A 21 16.56 -2.14 -4.73
N ARG A 22 16.78 -2.52 -3.47
CA ARG A 22 16.36 -1.73 -2.31
C ARG A 22 17.33 -0.57 -2.10
N ARG A 23 16.82 0.66 -2.03
CA ARG A 23 17.63 1.87 -1.79
C ARG A 23 17.29 2.56 -0.49
N PHE A 24 16.06 2.42 -0.03
CA PHE A 24 15.57 3.13 1.16
C PHE A 24 15.16 2.18 2.30
N THR A 25 14.91 0.92 1.98
CA THR A 25 14.36 -0.06 2.91
C THR A 25 15.30 -1.25 3.13
N THR A 26 15.19 -1.88 4.29
CA THR A 26 15.89 -3.13 4.61
C THR A 26 14.91 -4.30 4.53
N ALA A 27 15.33 -5.43 3.97
CA ALA A 27 14.49 -6.61 3.90
C ALA A 27 14.12 -7.12 5.30
N GLY A 28 12.83 -7.30 5.56
CA GLY A 28 12.30 -7.77 6.84
C GLY A 28 11.86 -6.67 7.80
N ASP A 29 12.37 -5.45 7.63
CA ASP A 29 11.99 -4.29 8.44
C ASP A 29 10.68 -3.69 7.94
N ASN A 30 9.94 -3.01 8.83
CA ASN A 30 8.77 -2.25 8.42
C ASN A 30 9.23 -0.91 7.80
N PRO A 31 8.85 -0.59 6.55
CA PRO A 31 9.34 0.60 5.84
C PRO A 31 8.94 1.93 6.52
N PHE A 32 8.01 1.89 7.49
CA PHE A 32 7.52 3.05 8.20
C PHE A 32 8.27 3.38 9.51
N ASP A 33 9.15 2.50 9.98
CA ASP A 33 9.81 2.63 11.29
C ASP A 33 10.87 3.75 11.30
N VAL A 34 11.32 4.18 10.11
CA VAL A 34 12.33 5.24 9.94
C VAL A 34 11.75 6.66 9.98
N PHE A 35 10.43 6.81 10.08
CA PHE A 35 9.77 8.12 10.08
C PHE A 35 9.35 8.55 11.48
N ASP A 36 9.46 9.84 11.76
CA ASP A 36 8.75 10.47 12.86
C ASP A 36 7.28 10.66 12.49
N TRP A 37 6.39 10.31 13.41
CA TRP A 37 4.94 10.38 13.20
C TRP A 37 4.34 11.50 14.03
N ILE A 38 3.46 12.28 13.40
CA ILE A 38 2.63 13.30 14.02
C ILE A 38 1.19 12.82 14.09
N GLU A 39 0.45 13.34 15.08
CA GLU A 39 -0.98 13.14 15.23
C GLU A 39 -1.68 14.50 15.14
N MET A 40 -2.74 14.60 14.34
CA MET A 40 -3.49 15.83 14.17
C MET A 40 -4.99 15.56 13.99
N ASP A 41 -5.81 16.49 14.46
CA ASP A 41 -7.23 16.51 14.13
C ASP A 41 -7.46 17.38 12.88
N VAL A 42 -8.30 16.89 11.97
CA VAL A 42 -8.59 17.55 10.70
C VAL A 42 -10.05 17.91 10.63
N GLU A 43 -10.31 19.21 10.70
CA GLU A 43 -11.62 19.78 10.42
C GLU A 43 -11.86 19.90 8.91
N ILE A 44 -13.07 19.59 8.49
CA ILE A 44 -13.58 19.79 7.13
C ILE A 44 -14.63 20.87 7.21
N ARG A 45 -14.43 21.98 6.50
CA ARG A 45 -15.32 23.14 6.53
C ARG A 45 -16.00 23.36 5.18
N ASN A 46 -17.22 23.87 5.24
CA ASN A 46 -17.98 24.33 4.07
C ASN A 46 -17.39 25.66 3.55
N PRO A 47 -17.73 26.07 2.31
CA PRO A 47 -17.31 27.36 1.76
C PRO A 47 -17.72 28.58 2.61
N ASP A 48 -18.79 28.47 3.39
CA ASP A 48 -19.27 29.50 4.33
C ASP A 48 -18.53 29.51 5.69
N GLY A 49 -17.56 28.61 5.88
CA GLY A 49 -16.76 28.47 7.10
C GLY A 49 -17.38 27.58 8.18
N SER A 50 -18.62 27.11 8.01
CA SER A 50 -19.27 26.18 8.94
C SER A 50 -18.60 24.80 8.92
N MET A 51 -18.71 24.06 10.03
CA MET A 51 -18.15 22.72 10.15
C MET A 51 -18.98 21.72 9.34
N ALA A 52 -18.34 21.01 8.42
CA ALA A 52 -18.95 19.98 7.61
C ALA A 52 -18.70 18.57 8.19
N ASP A 53 -17.49 18.32 8.70
CA ASP A 53 -17.07 17.02 9.22
C ASP A 53 -15.73 17.14 9.99
N SER A 54 -15.34 16.13 10.76
CA SER A 54 -14.03 16.02 11.41
C SER A 54 -13.45 14.62 11.31
N ILE A 55 -12.12 14.55 11.20
CA ILE A 55 -11.36 13.31 11.34
C ILE A 55 -10.38 13.52 12.49
N GLU A 56 -10.57 12.78 13.58
CA GLU A 56 -9.74 12.88 14.78
C GLU A 56 -8.60 11.86 14.75
N GLY A 57 -7.47 12.20 15.40
CA GLY A 57 -6.35 11.29 15.63
C GLY A 57 -5.65 10.85 14.34
N VAL A 58 -5.59 11.70 13.32
CA VAL A 58 -4.94 11.38 12.05
C VAL A 58 -3.44 11.27 12.24
N LYS A 59 -2.88 10.10 11.94
CA LYS A 59 -1.44 9.81 12.05
C LYS A 59 -0.76 9.86 10.70
N LEU A 60 0.22 10.73 10.54
CA LEU A 60 1.00 10.89 9.31
C LEU A 60 2.49 11.08 9.63
N PRO A 61 3.40 10.84 8.67
CA PRO A 61 4.80 11.24 8.82
C PRO A 61 4.92 12.75 9.02
N SER A 62 5.91 13.20 9.78
CA SER A 62 6.14 14.63 10.09
C SER A 62 6.26 15.54 8.87
N GLY A 63 6.70 15.00 7.72
CA GLY A 63 6.70 15.73 6.44
C GLY A 63 5.32 16.15 5.93
N PHE A 64 4.24 15.61 6.49
CA PHE A 64 2.85 16.01 6.20
C PHE A 64 2.33 17.08 7.17
N ASP A 65 3.16 17.71 8.00
CA ASP A 65 2.66 18.72 8.93
C ASP A 65 1.95 19.89 8.22
N GLY A 66 0.93 20.44 8.90
CA GLY A 66 0.15 21.57 8.42
C GLY A 66 -0.81 21.25 7.26
N VAL A 67 -0.74 22.05 6.19
CA VAL A 67 -1.73 22.01 5.08
C VAL A 67 -1.66 20.69 4.31
N ALA A 68 -0.47 20.11 4.14
CA ALA A 68 -0.28 18.86 3.41
C ALA A 68 -1.06 17.71 4.06
N GLY A 69 -0.95 17.56 5.39
CA GLY A 69 -1.66 16.53 6.15
C GLY A 69 -3.17 16.75 6.15
N LYS A 70 -3.63 18.00 6.28
CA LYS A 70 -5.06 18.33 6.14
C LYS A 70 -5.61 17.92 4.77
N VAL A 71 -4.91 18.24 3.69
CA VAL A 71 -5.31 17.82 2.33
C VAL A 71 -5.28 16.30 2.19
N CYS A 72 -4.23 15.65 2.70
CA CYS A 72 -4.10 14.19 2.71
C CYS A 72 -5.32 13.52 3.37
N ALA A 73 -5.64 13.94 4.60
CA ALA A 73 -6.76 13.41 5.37
C ALA A 73 -8.11 13.68 4.69
N GLN A 74 -8.33 14.89 4.17
CA GLN A 74 -9.62 15.27 3.59
C GLN A 74 -9.92 14.58 2.25
N LYS A 75 -8.88 14.28 1.47
CA LYS A 75 -9.04 13.85 0.06
C LYS A 75 -8.63 12.41 -0.21
N TYR A 76 -7.70 11.85 0.57
CA TYR A 76 -7.06 10.57 0.24
C TYR A 76 -7.30 9.47 1.27
N LEU A 77 -7.52 9.82 2.55
CA LEU A 77 -8.03 8.86 3.53
C LEU A 77 -9.49 8.55 3.24
N ARG A 78 -9.84 7.26 3.29
CA ARG A 78 -11.25 6.84 3.19
C ARG A 78 -12.00 7.31 4.43
N LYS A 79 -13.03 8.12 4.26
CA LYS A 79 -13.78 8.70 5.39
C LYS A 79 -14.72 7.70 6.09
N ALA A 80 -15.23 6.72 5.36
CA ALA A 80 -16.16 5.73 5.86
C ALA A 80 -16.09 4.45 5.01
N GLY A 81 -16.76 3.39 5.46
CA GLY A 81 -16.91 2.15 4.71
C GLY A 81 -15.69 1.22 4.77
N VAL A 82 -14.73 1.48 5.66
CA VAL A 82 -13.60 0.59 5.91
C VAL A 82 -13.94 -0.34 7.09
N PRO A 83 -13.96 -1.67 6.89
CA PRO A 83 -14.17 -2.62 7.99
C PRO A 83 -13.00 -2.58 8.97
N ARG A 84 -13.28 -2.57 10.28
CA ARG A 84 -12.23 -2.60 11.32
C ARG A 84 -11.46 -3.92 11.39
N ALA A 85 -12.07 -5.02 10.98
CA ALA A 85 -11.42 -6.31 10.88
C ALA A 85 -11.48 -6.84 9.44
N LEU A 86 -10.31 -7.24 8.95
CA LEU A 86 -10.10 -7.73 7.60
C LEU A 86 -9.42 -9.10 7.64
N ARG A 87 -9.72 -9.93 6.64
CA ARG A 87 -9.04 -11.21 6.40
C ARG A 87 -8.58 -11.31 4.96
N LYS A 88 -7.47 -12.01 4.73
CA LYS A 88 -6.96 -12.30 3.38
C LYS A 88 -7.93 -13.24 2.65
N VAL A 89 -8.15 -12.98 1.37
CA VAL A 89 -8.91 -13.85 0.49
C VAL A 89 -7.92 -14.73 -0.27
N PRO A 90 -7.92 -16.06 -0.04
CA PRO A 90 -7.05 -16.98 -0.75
C PRO A 90 -7.19 -16.82 -2.26
N GLU A 91 -6.05 -16.71 -2.95
CA GLU A 91 -6.00 -16.61 -4.41
C GLU A 91 -4.80 -17.43 -4.90
N ASP A 92 -5.07 -18.41 -5.77
CA ASP A 92 -4.05 -19.32 -6.27
C ASP A 92 -2.96 -18.56 -7.04
N GLY A 93 -1.71 -18.91 -6.75
CA GLY A 93 -0.54 -18.27 -7.34
C GLY A 93 -0.27 -16.85 -6.84
N VAL A 94 -0.98 -16.35 -5.82
CA VAL A 94 -0.69 -15.06 -5.17
C VAL A 94 -0.18 -15.28 -3.74
N PRO A 95 1.01 -14.76 -3.38
CA PRO A 95 1.54 -14.86 -2.02
C PRO A 95 0.57 -14.31 -0.97
N VAL A 96 0.47 -15.00 0.17
CA VAL A 96 -0.52 -14.68 1.23
C VAL A 96 -0.45 -13.22 1.69
N TRP A 97 0.76 -12.64 1.75
CA TRP A 97 0.93 -11.25 2.16
C TRP A 97 0.36 -10.25 1.15
N LEU A 98 0.38 -10.60 -0.14
CA LEU A 98 -0.06 -9.77 -1.27
C LEU A 98 -1.52 -9.99 -1.66
N GLN A 99 -2.17 -11.02 -1.13
CA GLN A 99 -3.58 -11.29 -1.36
C GLN A 99 -4.46 -10.12 -0.94
N ARG A 100 -5.55 -9.92 -1.68
CA ARG A 100 -6.57 -8.92 -1.34
C ARG A 100 -7.22 -9.23 0.01
N SER A 101 -7.75 -8.21 0.65
CA SER A 101 -8.49 -8.34 1.90
C SER A 101 -9.99 -8.17 1.69
N ALA A 102 -10.79 -8.86 2.50
CA ALA A 102 -12.23 -8.71 2.60
C ALA A 102 -12.65 -8.56 4.08
N PRO A 103 -13.86 -8.04 4.37
CA PRO A 103 -14.38 -7.97 5.74
C PRO A 103 -14.29 -9.34 6.45
N ASP A 104 -13.74 -9.33 7.66
CA ASP A 104 -13.71 -10.50 8.55
C ASP A 104 -14.99 -10.53 9.38
N HIS A 105 -16.06 -11.10 8.83
CA HIS A 105 -17.39 -11.07 9.46
C HIS A 105 -17.42 -11.69 10.85
N GLU A 106 -16.57 -12.68 11.14
CA GLU A 106 -16.49 -13.33 12.45
C GLU A 106 -15.94 -12.35 13.49
N LYS A 107 -14.81 -11.70 13.19
CA LYS A 107 -14.24 -10.68 14.10
C LYS A 107 -15.07 -9.41 14.17
N LEU A 108 -15.72 -9.01 13.08
CA LEU A 108 -16.60 -7.84 13.09
C LEU A 108 -17.80 -8.06 14.01
N GLN A 109 -18.31 -9.29 14.13
CA GLN A 109 -19.42 -9.59 15.03
C GLN A 109 -19.05 -9.45 16.51
N THR A 110 -17.76 -9.46 16.86
CA THR A 110 -17.30 -9.23 18.25
C THR A 110 -17.19 -7.75 18.61
N LEU A 111 -17.42 -6.85 17.65
CA LEU A 111 -17.41 -5.39 17.86
C LEU A 111 -18.84 -4.85 17.92
N GLU A 112 -19.00 -3.72 18.61
CA GLU A 112 -20.26 -2.96 18.62
C GLU A 112 -20.63 -2.50 17.20
N GLY A 113 -21.92 -2.31 16.96
CA GLY A 113 -22.46 -2.12 15.60
C GLY A 113 -21.87 -0.94 14.85
N ASP A 114 -21.68 0.18 15.55
CA ASP A 114 -21.08 1.43 15.07
C ASP A 114 -19.55 1.36 14.95
N GLU A 115 -18.90 0.48 15.72
CA GLU A 115 -17.46 0.26 15.67
C GLU A 115 -17.02 -0.68 14.53
N ARG A 116 -17.92 -1.41 13.88
CA ARG A 116 -17.58 -2.37 12.82
C ARG A 116 -16.97 -1.73 11.57
N MET A 117 -17.38 -0.50 11.28
CA MET A 117 -17.00 0.25 10.09
C MET A 117 -16.42 1.59 10.50
N GLY A 118 -15.52 2.14 9.71
CA GLY A 118 -14.97 3.47 9.95
C GLY A 118 -14.25 4.03 8.74
N GLY A 119 -13.48 5.08 8.99
CA GLY A 119 -12.50 5.62 8.05
C GLY A 119 -11.07 5.19 8.37
N GLU A 120 -10.18 5.44 7.41
CA GLU A 120 -8.73 5.40 7.61
C GLU A 120 -8.32 6.62 8.44
N VAL A 121 -7.51 6.39 9.47
CA VAL A 121 -6.97 7.44 10.35
C VAL A 121 -5.45 7.35 10.46
N ASP A 122 -4.84 6.25 10.03
CA ASP A 122 -3.38 6.11 9.96
C ASP A 122 -2.94 6.13 8.48
N GLY A 123 -2.05 7.04 8.13
CA GLY A 123 -1.49 7.15 6.78
C GLY A 123 -0.88 5.85 6.26
N ARG A 124 -0.41 4.96 7.16
CA ARG A 124 0.07 3.63 6.79
C ARG A 124 -1.00 2.79 6.09
N GLU A 125 -2.28 2.99 6.41
CA GLU A 125 -3.41 2.33 5.73
C GLU A 125 -3.47 2.77 4.26
N LEU A 126 -3.42 4.09 4.01
CA LEU A 126 -3.37 4.67 2.68
C LEU A 126 -2.14 4.21 1.90
N PHE A 127 -0.95 4.31 2.49
CA PHE A 127 0.32 3.99 1.82
C PHE A 127 0.38 2.51 1.44
N ARG A 128 0.04 1.61 2.36
CA ARG A 128 -0.01 0.16 2.08
C ARG A 128 -1.07 -0.18 1.05
N ARG A 129 -2.22 0.51 1.06
CA ARG A 129 -3.28 0.29 0.07
C ARG A 129 -2.80 0.63 -1.34
N LEU A 130 -2.12 1.77 -1.52
CA LEU A 130 -1.59 2.17 -2.83
C LEU A 130 -0.48 1.23 -3.29
N ALA A 131 0.59 1.09 -2.49
CA ALA A 131 1.72 0.24 -2.81
C ALA A 131 1.30 -1.22 -3.04
N GLY A 132 0.41 -1.74 -2.19
CA GLY A 132 -0.12 -3.10 -2.28
C GLY A 132 -0.94 -3.33 -3.55
N THR A 133 -1.75 -2.35 -3.97
CA THR A 133 -2.54 -2.45 -5.21
C THR A 133 -1.62 -2.54 -6.43
N TRP A 134 -0.61 -1.68 -6.51
CA TRP A 134 0.34 -1.71 -7.63
C TRP A 134 1.18 -2.98 -7.65
N THR A 135 1.65 -3.41 -6.48
CA THR A 135 2.41 -4.67 -6.33
C THR A 135 1.54 -5.86 -6.72
N TYR A 136 0.27 -5.90 -6.31
CA TYR A 136 -0.64 -6.99 -6.62
C TYR A 136 -0.81 -7.15 -8.13
N TRP A 137 -1.07 -6.05 -8.85
CA TRP A 137 -1.21 -6.11 -10.30
C TRP A 137 0.12 -6.44 -10.99
N GLY A 138 1.24 -5.87 -10.54
CA GLY A 138 2.56 -6.23 -11.04
C GLY A 138 2.84 -7.74 -10.91
N TRP A 139 2.46 -8.34 -9.78
CA TRP A 139 2.54 -9.78 -9.57
C TRP A 139 1.62 -10.56 -10.52
N LYS A 140 0.35 -10.18 -10.61
CA LYS A 140 -0.63 -10.84 -11.49
C LYS A 140 -0.23 -10.83 -12.97
N TYR A 141 0.54 -9.84 -13.40
CA TYR A 141 1.02 -9.71 -14.76
C TYR A 141 2.47 -10.16 -14.97
N GLY A 142 3.09 -10.79 -13.96
CA GLY A 142 4.43 -11.37 -14.09
C GLY A 142 5.55 -10.33 -14.25
N TYR A 143 5.41 -9.15 -13.64
CA TYR A 143 6.39 -8.08 -13.80
C TYR A 143 7.64 -8.29 -12.95
N PHE A 144 7.57 -9.02 -11.85
CA PHE A 144 8.69 -9.21 -10.92
C PHE A 144 9.43 -10.50 -11.24
N ALA A 145 10.76 -10.46 -11.18
CA ALA A 145 11.59 -11.66 -11.36
C ALA A 145 11.36 -12.68 -10.23
N SER A 146 11.10 -12.22 -9.01
CA SER A 146 10.81 -13.08 -7.85
C SER A 146 9.83 -12.46 -6.85
N GLU A 147 9.38 -13.25 -5.87
CA GLU A 147 8.61 -12.73 -4.73
C GLU A 147 9.43 -11.73 -3.89
N VAL A 148 10.75 -11.91 -3.82
CA VAL A 148 11.66 -10.97 -3.13
C VAL A 148 11.63 -9.61 -3.81
N ASP A 149 11.61 -9.58 -5.15
CA ASP A 149 11.51 -8.34 -5.92
C ASP A 149 10.14 -7.66 -5.75
N ALA A 150 9.06 -8.44 -5.75
CA ALA A 150 7.73 -7.91 -5.46
C ALA A 150 7.66 -7.30 -4.04
N ARG A 151 8.30 -7.94 -3.06
CA ARG A 151 8.38 -7.43 -1.69
C ARG A 151 9.23 -6.17 -1.60
N ALA A 152 10.37 -6.14 -2.29
CA ALA A 152 11.22 -4.96 -2.36
C ALA A 152 10.48 -3.78 -2.99
N TYR A 153 9.76 -4.00 -4.09
CA TYR A 153 8.93 -2.96 -4.72
C TYR A 153 7.87 -2.43 -3.75
N PHE A 154 7.15 -3.32 -3.06
CA PHE A 154 6.13 -2.91 -2.08
C PHE A 154 6.71 -2.03 -0.98
N ASP A 155 7.84 -2.43 -0.40
CA ASP A 155 8.48 -1.71 0.71
C ASP A 155 9.03 -0.35 0.24
N GLU A 156 9.72 -0.30 -0.90
CA GLU A 156 10.27 0.94 -1.48
C GLU A 156 9.15 1.91 -1.86
N MET A 157 8.03 1.42 -2.43
CA MET A 157 6.87 2.28 -2.71
C MET A 157 6.23 2.82 -1.44
N CYS A 158 6.10 2.01 -0.38
CA CYS A 158 5.61 2.49 0.91
C CYS A 158 6.48 3.63 1.45
N TYR A 159 7.81 3.46 1.40
CA TYR A 159 8.76 4.49 1.83
C TYR A 159 8.67 5.76 0.97
N LEU A 160 8.64 5.63 -0.35
CA LEU A 160 8.61 6.77 -1.27
C LEU A 160 7.36 7.63 -1.09
N ILE A 161 6.18 7.00 -0.94
CA ILE A 161 4.94 7.72 -0.68
C ILE A 161 4.98 8.42 0.68
N ALA A 162 5.44 7.72 1.73
CA ALA A 162 5.51 8.28 3.08
C ALA A 162 6.53 9.41 3.22
N SER A 163 7.62 9.38 2.45
CA SER A 163 8.67 10.41 2.47
C SER A 163 8.40 11.61 1.57
N GLN A 164 7.38 11.58 0.72
CA GLN A 164 7.12 12.58 -0.33
C GLN A 164 8.33 12.86 -1.24
N ARG A 165 9.21 11.86 -1.40
CA ARG A 165 10.48 12.02 -2.14
C ARG A 165 10.24 11.82 -3.64
N SER A 166 10.86 12.69 -4.45
CA SER A 166 10.91 12.62 -5.92
C SER A 166 12.10 11.81 -6.41
#